data_AF-A0A9E8ZAA1-F1
#
_entry.id   AF-A0A9E8ZAA1-F1
#
_cell.length_a   1.000
_cell.length_b   1.000
_cell.length_c   1.000
_cell.angle_alpha   90.00
_cell.angle_beta   90.00
_cell.angle_gamma   90.00
#
_symmetry.space_group_name_H-M   'P 1'
#
loop_
_entity.id
_entity.type
_entity.pdbx_description
1 polymer ?
#
loop_
_entity_poly.entity_id
_entity_poly.type
_entity_poly.pdbx_seq_one_letter_code
_entity_poly.pdbx_strand_id
1 'polypeptide(L)'
;MQLSRNILQQVLEIAAEKEEAGFEEKEIAHLFGDEYDLVFHLDYLNEKGFIAGEFTPGAYAAFAILPEPIHFIRGKITLEGRQYLQGLQQSSEAAAKSQEGS
;
A
#
# COMPACT_ATOMS: atom_id res chain seq x y z
N MET A 1 12.79 -4.53 -6.72
CA MET A 1 11.48 -5.11 -6.37
C MET A 1 10.52 -4.82 -7.52
N GLN A 2 9.50 -5.65 -7.73
CA GLN A 2 8.48 -5.41 -8.75
C GLN A 2 7.19 -5.01 -8.06
N LEU A 3 6.55 -3.94 -8.56
CA LEU A 3 5.27 -3.48 -8.04
C LEU A 3 4.18 -4.51 -8.34
N SER A 4 3.58 -5.07 -7.30
CA SER A 4 2.50 -6.05 -7.43
C SER A 4 1.14 -5.39 -7.31
N ARG A 5 0.40 -5.35 -8.42
CA ARG A 5 -0.97 -4.82 -8.44
C ARG A 5 -1.89 -5.52 -7.43
N ASN A 6 -1.71 -6.83 -7.21
CA ASN A 6 -2.50 -7.60 -6.25
C ASN A 6 -2.21 -7.16 -4.81
N ILE A 7 -0.94 -6.88 -4.48
CA ILE A 7 -0.56 -6.36 -3.16
C ILE A 7 -1.15 -4.97 -2.95
N LEU A 8 -1.03 -4.07 -3.94
CA LEU A 8 -1.60 -2.72 -3.87
C LEU A 8 -3.11 -2.76 -3.62
N GLN A 9 -3.82 -3.66 -4.30
CA GLN A 9 -5.26 -3.84 -4.11
C GLN A 9 -5.59 -4.27 -2.68
N GLN A 10 -4.95 -5.34 -2.18
CA GLN A 10 -5.21 -5.86 -0.84
C GLN A 10 -4.89 -4.84 0.26
N VAL A 11 -3.80 -4.08 0.12
CA VAL A 11 -3.48 -2.99 1.06
C VAL A 11 -4.57 -1.92 1.06
N LEU A 12 -5.05 -1.51 -0.13
CA LEU A 12 -6.12 -0.52 -0.23
C LEU A 12 -7.46 -1.05 0.28
N GLU A 13 -7.75 -2.33 0.13
CA GLU A 13 -8.94 -2.97 0.70
C GLU A 13 -8.90 -2.92 2.23
N ILE A 14 -7.78 -3.33 2.83
CA ILE A 14 -7.57 -3.23 4.29
C ILE A 14 -7.68 -1.77 4.75
N ALA A 15 -7.04 -0.84 4.03
CA ALA A 15 -7.11 0.57 4.36
C ALA A 15 -8.53 1.16 4.23
N ALA A 16 -9.33 0.66 3.27
CA ALA A 16 -10.72 1.05 3.08
C ALA A 16 -11.62 0.52 4.20
N GLU A 17 -11.43 -0.71 4.64
CA GLU A 17 -12.19 -1.31 5.77
C GLU A 17 -11.97 -0.55 7.08
N LYS A 18 -10.80 0.08 7.24
CA LYS A 18 -10.46 0.85 8.45
C LYS A 18 -10.89 2.31 8.40
N GLU A 19 -11.32 2.80 7.23
CA GLU A 19 -11.82 4.15 7.00
C GLU A 19 -10.98 5.25 7.69
N GLU A 20 -11.58 5.92 8.69
CA GLU A 20 -10.99 7.03 9.43
C GLU A 20 -10.01 6.58 10.52
N ALA A 21 -10.09 5.33 10.97
CA ALA A 21 -9.21 4.77 12.00
C ALA A 21 -7.78 4.53 11.47
N GLY A 22 -7.65 4.30 10.16
CA GLY A 22 -6.39 3.94 9.53
C GLY A 22 -5.96 2.49 9.83
N PHE A 23 -4.90 2.05 9.17
CA PHE A 23 -4.32 0.72 9.29
C PHE A 23 -2.86 0.79 9.76
N GLU A 24 -2.42 -0.21 10.48
CA GLU A 24 -1.06 -0.37 10.99
C GLU A 24 -0.30 -1.47 10.24
N GLU A 25 1.04 -1.47 10.35
CA GLU A 25 1.89 -2.47 9.70
C GLU A 25 1.47 -3.91 9.99
N LYS A 26 1.14 -4.22 11.25
CA LYS A 26 0.73 -5.57 11.69
C LYS A 26 -0.47 -6.13 10.92
N GLU A 27 -1.33 -5.25 10.38
CA GLU A 27 -2.54 -5.64 9.65
C GLU A 27 -2.22 -6.02 8.20
N ILE A 28 -1.09 -5.57 7.66
CA ILE A 28 -0.70 -5.79 6.27
C ILE A 28 0.62 -6.56 6.11
N ALA A 29 1.41 -6.72 7.19
CA ALA A 29 2.74 -7.34 7.15
C ALA A 29 2.73 -8.75 6.54
N HIS A 30 1.65 -9.51 6.76
CA HIS A 30 1.46 -10.84 6.22
C HIS A 30 1.32 -10.91 4.69
N LEU A 31 1.09 -9.77 4.02
CA LEU A 31 1.01 -9.66 2.56
C LEU A 31 2.39 -9.60 1.89
N PHE A 32 3.44 -9.37 2.67
CA PHE A 32 4.79 -9.10 2.19
C PHE A 32 5.77 -10.20 2.59
N GLY A 33 6.77 -10.43 1.75
CA GLY A 33 7.83 -11.40 2.05
C GLY A 33 8.87 -10.86 3.03
N ASP A 34 9.12 -9.56 2.98
CA ASP A 34 10.04 -8.84 3.86
C ASP A 34 9.62 -7.37 4.02
N GLU A 35 10.29 -6.69 4.95
CA GLU A 35 10.03 -5.29 5.29
C GLU A 35 10.38 -4.31 4.16
N TYR A 36 11.38 -4.62 3.33
CA TYR A 36 11.75 -3.75 2.22
C TYR A 36 10.67 -3.76 1.13
N ASP A 37 10.08 -4.93 0.87
CA ASP A 37 8.97 -5.09 -0.07
C ASP A 37 7.72 -4.36 0.44
N LEU A 38 7.45 -4.42 1.74
CA LEU A 38 6.39 -3.65 2.40
C LEU A 38 6.58 -2.15 2.18
N VAL A 39 7.74 -1.63 2.58
CA VAL A 39 8.04 -0.20 2.48
C VAL A 39 8.00 0.26 1.02
N PHE A 40 8.53 -0.52 0.09
CA PHE A 40 8.51 -0.18 -1.34
C PHE A 40 7.09 -0.01 -1.90
N HIS A 41 6.14 -0.88 -1.55
CA HIS A 41 4.76 -0.76 -2.01
C HIS A 41 4.01 0.38 -1.33
N LEU A 42 4.22 0.58 -0.03
CA LEU A 42 3.56 1.63 0.73
C LEU A 42 4.07 3.02 0.36
N ASP A 43 5.38 3.14 0.10
CA ASP A 43 5.99 4.37 -0.41
C ASP A 43 5.38 4.75 -1.75
N TYR A 44 5.24 3.79 -2.68
CA TYR A 44 4.53 4.03 -3.94
C TYR A 44 3.08 4.52 -3.73
N LEU A 45 2.30 3.88 -2.85
CA LEU A 45 0.92 4.30 -2.58
C LEU A 45 0.87 5.72 -1.97
N ASN A 46 1.84 6.04 -1.11
CA ASN A 46 1.96 7.34 -0.44
C ASN A 46 2.40 8.45 -1.41
N GLU A 47 3.42 8.20 -2.24
CA GLU A 47 3.88 9.13 -3.29
C GLU A 47 2.78 9.45 -4.31
N LYS A 48 1.92 8.47 -4.63
CA LYS A 48 0.76 8.68 -5.51
C LYS A 48 -0.43 9.33 -4.81
N GLY A 49 -0.35 9.54 -3.50
CA GLY A 49 -1.44 10.12 -2.71
C GLY A 49 -2.65 9.19 -2.57
N PHE A 50 -2.49 7.89 -2.75
CA PHE A 50 -3.54 6.90 -2.54
C PHE A 50 -3.73 6.57 -1.06
N ILE A 51 -2.65 6.68 -0.29
CA ILE A 51 -2.69 6.66 1.17
C ILE A 51 -1.98 7.90 1.70
N ALA A 52 -2.33 8.29 2.91
CA ALA A 52 -1.51 9.14 3.76
C ALA A 52 -0.82 8.22 4.77
N GLY A 53 0.44 7.88 4.50
CA GLY A 53 1.26 6.99 5.33
C GLY A 53 2.19 7.76 6.25
N GLU A 54 2.22 7.35 7.52
CA GLU A 54 3.24 7.75 8.48
C GLU A 54 4.31 6.66 8.54
N PHE A 55 5.55 7.05 8.26
CA PHE A 55 6.72 6.19 8.35
C PHE A 55 7.59 6.68 9.49
N THR A 56 8.36 5.79 10.14
CA THR A 56 9.39 6.24 11.06
C THR A 56 10.34 7.15 10.29
N PRO A 57 10.58 8.38 10.79
CA PRO A 57 11.65 9.17 10.22
C PRO A 57 12.93 8.40 10.49
N GLY A 58 13.57 7.90 9.43
CA GLY A 58 14.99 7.62 9.51
C GLY A 58 15.64 8.95 9.89
N ALA A 59 15.94 9.14 11.17
CA ALA A 59 16.61 10.33 11.64
C ALA A 59 17.91 10.40 10.82
N TYR A 60 18.02 11.40 9.94
CA TYR A 60 19.11 11.62 8.99
C TYR A 60 18.91 11.20 7.53
N ALA A 61 18.11 11.98 6.80
CA ALA A 61 18.50 12.36 5.43
C ALA A 61 19.70 13.36 5.39
N ALA A 62 20.28 13.72 6.54
CA ALA A 62 21.34 14.76 6.64
C ALA A 62 22.68 14.32 7.26
N PHE A 63 22.77 13.18 7.96
CA PHE A 63 24.01 12.65 8.52
C PHE A 63 24.06 11.12 8.35
N ALA A 64 24.65 10.69 7.25
CA ALA A 64 25.05 9.32 7.04
C ALA A 64 25.95 8.83 8.20
N ILE A 65 25.63 7.67 8.77
CA ILE A 65 26.62 6.65 9.16
C ILE A 65 26.00 5.23 9.18
N LEU A 66 24.69 5.04 9.38
CA LEU A 66 23.98 3.78 9.05
C LEU A 66 22.52 4.12 8.72
N PRO A 67 21.91 3.61 7.64
CA PRO A 67 20.48 3.78 7.41
C PRO A 67 19.73 2.96 8.46
N GLU A 68 19.12 3.62 9.45
CA GLU A 68 18.08 2.96 10.23
C GLU A 68 16.96 2.54 9.28
N PRO A 69 16.34 1.35 9.47
CA PRO A 69 15.30 0.92 8.55
C PRO A 69 14.12 1.88 8.62
N ILE A 70 13.61 2.27 7.46
CA ILE A 70 12.34 3.00 7.35
C ILE A 70 11.24 1.98 7.65
N HIS A 71 10.41 2.26 8.64
CA HIS A 71 9.30 1.39 9.04
C HIS A 71 7.99 2.10 8.77
N PHE A 72 6.97 1.36 8.38
CA PHE A 72 5.62 1.90 8.27
C PHE A 72 4.95 1.86 9.65
N ILE A 73 4.42 2.98 10.12
CA ILE A 73 3.77 3.03 11.43
C ILE A 73 2.27 2.78 11.24
N ARG A 74 1.66 3.65 10.44
CA ARG A 74 0.23 3.63 10.17
C ARG A 74 -0.07 4.40 8.91
N GLY A 75 -1.22 4.15 8.31
CA GLY A 75 -1.67 4.88 7.14
C GLY A 75 -3.17 4.95 7.05
N LYS A 76 -3.64 5.84 6.19
CA LYS A 76 -5.07 6.01 5.93
C LYS A 76 -5.32 6.14 4.45
N ILE A 77 -6.38 5.50 3.96
CA ILE A 77 -6.77 5.65 2.55
C ILE A 77 -7.29 7.07 2.28
N THR A 78 -6.86 7.64 1.16
CA THR A 78 -7.35 8.94 0.68
C THR A 78 -8.61 8.77 -0.17
N LEU A 79 -9.17 9.89 -0.65
CA LEU A 79 -10.25 9.83 -1.64
C LEU A 79 -9.75 9.24 -2.96
N GLU A 80 -8.56 9.64 -3.39
CA GLU A 80 -7.87 9.18 -4.59
C GLU A 80 -7.57 7.68 -4.51
N GLY A 81 -7.15 7.19 -3.34
CA GLY A 81 -6.93 5.77 -3.09
C GLY A 81 -8.19 4.94 -3.22
N ARG A 82 -9.33 5.45 -2.72
CA ARG A 82 -10.64 4.79 -2.90
C ARG A 82 -11.07 4.73 -4.36
N GLN A 83 -10.88 5.81 -5.12
CA GLN A 83 -11.17 5.85 -6.55
C GLN A 83 -10.28 4.88 -7.34
N TYR A 84 -8.99 4.83 -7.00
CA TYR A 84 -8.06 3.89 -7.60
C TYR A 84 -8.44 2.43 -7.30
N LEU A 85 -8.80 2.12 -6.04
CA LEU A 85 -9.29 0.79 -5.64
C LEU A 85 -10.51 0.36 -6.45
N GLN A 86 -11.50 1.25 -6.64
CA GLN A 86 -12.67 0.98 -7.48
C GLN A 86 -12.27 0.62 -8.92
N GLY A 87 -11.30 1.35 -9.49
CA GLY A 87 -10.78 1.06 -10.84
C GLY A 87 -10.07 -0.30 -10.92
N LEU A 88 -9.34 -0.69 -9.87
CA LEU A 88 -8.68 -1.99 -9.77
C LEU A 88 -9.71 -3.14 -9.74
N GLN A 89 -10.77 -2.99 -8.96
CA GLN A 89 -11.84 -3.98 -8.81
C GLN A 89 -12.63 -4.17 -10.10
N GLN A 90 -13.02 -3.07 -10.76
CA GLN A 90 -13.72 -3.13 -12.06
C GLN A 90 -12.89 -3.82 -13.14
N SER A 91 -11.59 -3.55 -13.17
CA SER A 91 -10.68 -4.17 -14.13
C SER A 91 -10.46 -5.66 -13.85
N SER A 92 -10.55 -6.09 -12.58
CA SER A 92 -10.50 -7.50 -12.21
C SER A 92 -11.78 -8.24 -12.61
N GLU A 93 -12.94 -7.61 -12.39
CA GLU A 93 -14.24 -8.18 -12.75
C GLU A 93 -14.42 -8.32 -14.28
N ALA A 94 -13.92 -7.34 -15.04
CA ALA A 94 -13.91 -7.38 -16.51
C ALA A 94 -13.01 -8.49 -17.06
N ALA A 95 -11.87 -8.75 -16.43
CA ALA A 95 -10.98 -9.85 -16.79
C ALA A 95 -11.64 -11.22 -16.50
N ALA A 96 -12.30 -11.38 -15.36
CA ALA A 96 -13.01 -12.62 -15.00
C ALA A 96 -14.16 -12.93 -15.97
N LYS A 97 -14.99 -11.94 -16.32
CA LYS A 97 -16.12 -12.12 -17.25
C LYS A 97 -15.68 -12.42 -18.68
N SER A 98 -14.49 -11.97 -19.08
CA SER A 98 -13.94 -12.25 -20.42
C SER A 98 -13.45 -13.69 -20.56
N GLN A 99 -13.13 -14.38 -19.46
CA GLN A 99 -12.69 -15.78 -19.47
C GLN A 99 -13.84 -16.79 -19.38
N GLU A 100 -15.00 -16.42 -18.84
CA GLU A 100 -16.20 -17.29 -18.79
C GLU A 100 -17.00 -17.30 -20.11
N GLY A 101 -16.64 -16.46 -21.09
CA GLY A 101 -17.30 -16.32 -22.38
C GLY A 101 -16.51 -16.85 -23.59
N SER A 102 -15.45 -17.65 -23.40
CA SER A 102 -14.66 -18.26 -24.49
C SER A 102 -14.88 -19.77 -24.60
#